data_AF-A0A660Q1N2-F1
#
_entry.id   AF-A0A660Q1N2-F1
#
_cell.length_a   1.000
_cell.length_b   1.000
_cell.length_c   1.000
_cell.angle_alpha   90.00
_cell.angle_beta   90.00
_cell.angle_gamma   90.00
#
_symmetry.space_group_name_H-M   'P 1'
#
loop_
_entity.id
_entity.type
_entity.pdbx_description
1 polymer ?
#
loop_
_entity_poly.entity_id
_entity_poly.type
_entity_poly.pdbx_seq_one_letter_code
_entity_poly.pdbx_strand_id
1 'polypeptide(L)'
;MILASMERAGSVTTSASGCVNQDGDSQREAIVATFSIVARDSVTGELGVAVASKFFTVGNVVPWARADIGAVATQSYANTTFGWRGLDMLESGLSPQQALDSLLSTDDHPARRQVGIVGADGNSATYTGDSCLDWADGRSGPNYAVQGNIL
;
A
#
# COMPACT_ATOMS: atom_id res chain seq x y z
N MET A 1 11.37 5.43 -8.24
CA MET A 1 10.07 4.91 -8.71
C MET A 1 10.18 3.41 -8.79
N ILE A 2 9.43 2.67 -7.98
CA ILE A 2 9.37 1.22 -8.01
C ILE A 2 8.05 0.86 -8.67
N LEU A 3 8.14 0.19 -9.81
CA LEU A 3 7.01 -0.36 -10.56
C LEU A 3 6.98 -1.86 -10.29
N ALA A 4 5.94 -2.34 -9.62
CA ALA A 4 5.63 -3.75 -9.51
C ALA A 4 4.52 -4.06 -10.52
N SER A 5 4.90 -4.67 -11.65
CA SER A 5 3.98 -5.26 -12.62
C SER A 5 4.10 -6.78 -12.51
N MET A 6 2.98 -7.49 -12.34
CA MET A 6 2.98 -8.95 -12.27
C MET A 6 2.51 -9.56 -13.58
N GLU A 7 3.47 -10.04 -14.39
CA GLU A 7 3.27 -11.13 -15.35
C GLU A 7 3.80 -12.43 -14.72
N ARG A 8 3.22 -13.59 -15.07
CA ARG A 8 3.34 -14.90 -14.38
C ARG A 8 4.73 -15.26 -13.79
N ALA A 9 4.69 -15.61 -12.49
CA ALA A 9 5.49 -16.56 -11.69
C ALA A 9 6.98 -16.28 -11.35
N GLY A 10 7.30 -16.31 -10.04
CA GLY A 10 8.64 -16.58 -9.48
C GLY A 10 8.88 -15.98 -8.08
N SER A 11 8.92 -16.81 -7.04
CA SER A 11 9.21 -16.43 -5.65
C SER A 11 10.71 -16.57 -5.34
N VAL A 12 11.33 -15.57 -4.70
CA VAL A 12 12.65 -15.68 -4.05
C VAL A 12 12.66 -14.89 -2.74
N THR A 13 12.92 -15.58 -1.63
CA THR A 13 13.19 -15.08 -0.27
C THR A 13 14.69 -15.06 0.03
N THR A 14 15.21 -14.01 0.70
CA THR A 14 16.48 -14.08 1.47
C THR A 14 16.49 -13.12 2.67
N SER A 15 17.23 -13.51 3.73
CA SER A 15 17.17 -13.06 5.14
C SER A 15 18.32 -12.16 5.65
N ALA A 16 17.97 -11.28 6.61
CA ALA A 16 18.65 -10.72 7.82
C ALA A 16 20.17 -10.41 7.93
N SER A 17 20.53 -9.21 8.48
CA SER A 17 21.15 -9.03 9.83
C SER A 17 21.73 -7.62 10.12
N GLY A 18 21.36 -7.04 11.27
CA GLY A 18 22.21 -6.39 12.30
C GLY A 18 22.95 -5.06 12.05
N CYS A 19 22.62 -4.01 12.83
CA CYS A 19 23.47 -3.38 13.88
C CYS A 19 22.88 -2.04 14.35
N VAL A 20 22.74 -1.88 15.67
CA VAL A 20 22.25 -0.68 16.39
C VAL A 20 23.40 0.32 16.60
N ASN A 21 23.12 1.62 16.52
CA ASN A 21 23.76 2.62 17.38
C ASN A 21 22.79 3.79 17.62
N GLN A 22 22.65 4.16 18.88
CA GLN A 22 21.86 5.29 19.36
C GLN A 22 22.79 6.50 19.46
N ASP A 23 22.39 7.64 18.88
CA ASP A 23 22.90 8.96 19.26
C ASP A 23 21.77 9.98 19.18
N GLY A 24 21.65 10.79 20.24
CA GLY A 24 20.59 11.78 20.42
C GLY A 24 20.76 12.98 19.49
N ASP A 25 19.78 13.17 18.62
CA ASP A 25 19.50 14.44 17.97
C ASP A 25 18.00 14.74 18.15
N SER A 26 17.67 15.99 18.47
CA SER A 26 16.30 16.48 18.56
C SER A 26 15.54 16.12 17.29
N GLN A 27 14.55 15.23 17.42
CA GLN A 27 13.87 14.51 16.33
C GLN A 27 13.23 15.48 15.32
N ARG A 28 13.97 15.90 14.29
CA ARG A 28 13.37 16.28 13.01
C ARG A 28 12.89 14.98 12.38
N GLU A 29 11.60 14.67 12.56
CA GLU A 29 10.94 13.59 11.84
C GLU A 29 11.28 13.78 10.35
N ALA A 30 12.03 12.82 9.78
CA ALA A 30 12.48 12.94 8.41
C ALA A 30 11.23 12.96 7.52
N ILE A 31 10.92 14.14 7.00
CA ILE A 31 9.77 14.37 6.11
C ILE A 31 10.04 13.57 4.83
N VAL A 32 9.36 12.43 4.69
CA VAL A 32 9.48 11.55 3.53
C VAL A 32 8.17 11.60 2.74
N ALA A 33 8.18 12.38 1.65
CA ALA A 33 7.08 12.39 0.69
C ALA A 33 6.96 11.02 0.01
N THR A 34 5.73 10.51 -0.06
CA THR A 34 5.42 9.25 -0.73
C THR A 34 4.12 9.38 -1.52
N PHE A 35 4.14 8.93 -2.77
CA PHE A 35 2.93 8.75 -3.58
C PHE A 35 2.89 7.36 -4.21
N SER A 36 1.68 6.80 -4.28
CA SER A 36 1.41 5.47 -4.81
C SER A 36 0.18 5.45 -5.69
N ILE A 37 0.16 4.51 -6.64
CA ILE A 37 -1.00 4.15 -7.44
C ILE A 37 -1.13 2.63 -7.49
N VAL A 38 -2.36 2.16 -7.29
CA VAL A 38 -2.80 0.81 -7.63
C VAL A 38 -3.75 0.93 -8.81
N ALA A 39 -3.55 0.13 -9.85
CA ALA A 39 -4.40 0.16 -11.03
C ALA A 39 -4.65 -1.24 -11.60
N ARG A 40 -5.79 -1.37 -12.27
CA ARG A 40 -6.16 -2.52 -13.10
C ARG A 40 -6.35 -2.06 -14.54
N ASP A 41 -5.82 -2.80 -15.50
CA ASP A 41 -6.18 -2.61 -16.91
C ASP A 41 -7.57 -3.24 -17.15
N SER A 42 -8.53 -2.45 -17.62
CA SER A 42 -9.89 -2.91 -17.85
C SER A 42 -10.03 -3.86 -19.06
N VAL A 43 -9.07 -3.84 -19.97
CA VAL A 43 -9.05 -4.65 -21.19
C VAL A 43 -8.33 -5.98 -20.95
N THR A 44 -7.14 -5.93 -20.35
CA THR A 44 -6.31 -7.14 -20.11
C THR A 44 -6.59 -7.82 -18.77
N GLY A 45 -7.11 -7.07 -17.79
CA GLY A 45 -7.29 -7.54 -16.41
C GLY A 45 -6.02 -7.48 -15.57
N GLU A 46 -4.91 -6.99 -16.11
CA GLU A 46 -3.63 -6.89 -15.41
C GLU A 46 -3.70 -5.92 -14.24
N LEU A 47 -3.04 -6.26 -13.14
CA LEU A 47 -2.99 -5.48 -11.91
C LEU A 47 -1.56 -5.00 -11.66
N GLY A 48 -1.40 -3.73 -11.32
CA GLY A 48 -0.10 -3.12 -11.07
C GLY A 48 -0.11 -2.17 -9.89
N VAL A 49 1.05 -2.04 -9.24
CA VAL A 49 1.30 -1.05 -8.19
C VAL A 49 2.57 -0.28 -8.51
N ALA A 50 2.50 1.04 -8.43
CA ALA A 50 3.67 1.92 -8.58
C ALA A 50 3.81 2.82 -7.36
N VAL A 51 5.03 2.98 -6.87
CA VAL A 51 5.34 3.80 -5.68
C VAL A 51 6.57 4.65 -5.93
N ALA A 52 6.53 5.90 -5.51
CA ALA A 52 7.69 6.77 -5.43
C ALA A 52 7.80 7.33 -4.02
N SER A 53 8.96 7.14 -3.41
CA SER A 53 9.27 7.62 -2.06
C SER A 53 10.75 7.98 -1.97
N LYS A 54 11.08 8.90 -1.06
CA LYS A 54 12.46 9.14 -0.62
C LYS A 54 12.94 8.09 0.41
N PHE A 55 12.07 7.14 0.78
CA PHE A 55 12.40 6.01 1.65
C PHE A 55 13.19 4.91 0.90
N PHE A 56 14.29 4.44 1.48
CA PHE A 56 15.05 3.30 0.94
C PHE A 56 14.23 2.01 1.04
N THR A 57 14.23 1.18 -0.02
CA THR A 57 13.59 -0.16 -0.04
C THR A 57 12.06 -0.17 0.12
N VAL A 58 11.37 0.91 -0.31
CA VAL A 58 9.89 1.01 -0.28
C VAL A 58 9.17 -0.13 -1.04
N GLY A 59 9.85 -0.77 -1.99
CA GLY A 59 9.30 -1.82 -2.86
C GLY A 59 8.99 -3.14 -2.16
N ASN A 60 9.52 -3.40 -0.97
CA ASN A 60 9.19 -4.60 -0.19
C ASN A 60 8.06 -4.36 0.83
N VAL A 61 7.61 -3.11 0.97
CA VAL A 61 6.72 -2.68 2.06
C VAL A 61 5.36 -2.28 1.51
N VAL A 62 5.37 -1.47 0.45
CA VAL A 62 4.18 -0.79 -0.04
C VAL A 62 3.41 -1.60 -1.09
N PRO A 63 4.03 -2.14 -2.16
CA PRO A 63 3.28 -2.80 -3.21
C PRO A 63 3.01 -4.27 -2.91
N TRP A 64 1.73 -4.65 -2.94
CA TRP A 64 1.26 -6.03 -2.87
C TRP A 64 0.33 -6.29 -4.05
N ALA A 65 0.51 -7.40 -4.75
CA ALA A 65 -0.37 -7.81 -5.83
C ALA A 65 -0.49 -9.33 -5.86
N ARG A 66 -1.67 -9.83 -6.23
CA ARG A 66 -1.94 -11.24 -6.51
C ARG A 66 -2.79 -11.30 -7.77
N ALA A 67 -2.29 -12.02 -8.78
CA ALA A 67 -2.95 -12.17 -10.07
C ALA A 67 -4.40 -12.66 -9.88
N ASP A 68 -5.31 -12.11 -10.68
CA ASP A 68 -6.75 -12.41 -10.68
C ASP A 68 -7.50 -12.13 -9.35
N ILE A 69 -6.82 -11.61 -8.32
CA ILE A 69 -7.41 -11.29 -7.02
C ILE A 69 -7.46 -9.77 -6.80
N GLY A 70 -6.31 -9.10 -6.86
CA GLY A 70 -6.23 -7.67 -6.61
C GLY A 70 -4.84 -7.16 -6.31
N ALA A 71 -4.78 -5.88 -5.96
CA ALA A 71 -3.56 -5.19 -5.57
C ALA A 71 -3.82 -4.20 -4.44
N VAL A 72 -2.82 -4.02 -3.59
CA VAL A 72 -2.86 -3.19 -2.37
C VAL A 72 -1.58 -2.36 -2.28
N ALA A 73 -1.74 -1.07 -1.99
CA ALA A 73 -0.66 -0.17 -1.59
C ALA A 73 -0.89 0.27 -0.14
N THR A 74 0.08 0.03 0.76
CA THR A 74 0.02 0.51 2.16
C THR A 74 1.23 1.39 2.47
N GLN A 75 1.01 2.64 2.88
CA GLN A 75 2.04 3.65 3.11
C GLN A 75 1.77 4.54 4.34
N SER A 76 2.52 5.65 4.47
CA SER A 76 2.61 6.51 5.67
C SER A 76 3.31 5.79 6.82
N TYR A 77 2.58 5.34 7.85
CA TYR A 77 3.09 4.44 8.88
C TYR A 77 2.69 2.99 8.51
N ALA A 78 3.34 2.47 7.47
CA ALA A 78 2.92 1.24 6.80
C ALA A 78 2.87 0.05 7.75
N ASN A 79 1.71 -0.61 7.80
CA ASN A 79 1.54 -1.92 8.40
C ASN A 79 1.60 -2.96 7.28
N THR A 80 2.75 -3.61 7.11
CA THR A 80 2.97 -4.58 6.01
C THR A 80 1.97 -5.73 6.01
N THR A 81 1.29 -5.98 7.14
CA THR A 81 0.25 -7.01 7.20
C THR A 81 -1.00 -6.65 6.39
N PHE A 82 -1.26 -5.37 6.14
CA PHE A 82 -2.41 -4.94 5.35
C PHE A 82 -2.35 -5.43 3.90
N GLY A 83 -1.15 -5.58 3.35
CA GLY A 83 -0.93 -6.07 2.01
C GLY A 83 -1.48 -7.47 1.79
N TRP A 84 -0.89 -8.47 2.46
CA TRP A 84 -1.32 -9.85 2.30
C TRP A 84 -2.71 -10.14 2.89
N ARG A 85 -3.07 -9.53 4.03
CA ARG A 85 -4.42 -9.69 4.62
C ARG A 85 -5.51 -9.10 3.72
N GLY A 86 -5.23 -7.95 3.10
CA GLY A 86 -6.14 -7.33 2.14
C GLY A 86 -6.37 -8.24 0.93
N LEU A 87 -5.30 -8.83 0.39
CA LEU A 87 -5.40 -9.80 -0.70
C LEU A 87 -6.19 -11.06 -0.31
N ASP A 88 -5.97 -11.60 0.90
CA ASP A 88 -6.72 -12.77 1.38
C ASP A 88 -8.22 -12.45 1.56
N MET A 89 -8.55 -11.24 2.01
CA MET A 89 -9.94 -10.78 2.09
C MET A 89 -10.58 -10.65 0.71
N LEU A 90 -9.88 -10.08 -0.27
CA LEU A 90 -10.35 -10.01 -1.66
C LEU A 90 -10.58 -11.42 -2.24
N GLU A 91 -9.66 -12.35 -2.00
CA GLU A 91 -9.80 -13.75 -2.43
C GLU A 91 -11.00 -14.45 -1.79
N SER A 92 -11.33 -14.10 -0.54
CA SER A 92 -12.54 -14.60 0.13
C SER A 92 -13.85 -13.95 -0.36
N GLY A 93 -13.77 -13.02 -1.32
CA GLY A 93 -14.92 -12.38 -1.96
C GLY A 93 -15.39 -11.08 -1.33
N LEU A 94 -14.61 -10.49 -0.41
CA LEU A 94 -14.91 -9.15 0.11
C LEU A 94 -14.61 -8.10 -0.94
N SER A 95 -15.42 -7.03 -0.96
CA SER A 95 -15.11 -5.85 -1.77
C SER A 95 -13.88 -5.11 -1.21
N PRO A 96 -13.18 -4.30 -2.04
CA PRO A 96 -12.08 -3.45 -1.58
C PRO A 96 -12.44 -2.56 -0.38
N GLN A 97 -13.66 -2.03 -0.32
CA GLN A 97 -14.12 -1.24 0.82
C GLN A 97 -14.31 -2.10 2.08
N GLN A 98 -14.92 -3.28 1.96
CA GLN A 98 -15.12 -4.19 3.10
C GLN A 98 -13.78 -4.70 3.66
N ALA A 99 -12.83 -5.02 2.78
CA ALA A 99 -11.48 -5.40 3.16
C ALA A 99 -10.79 -4.26 3.91
N LEU A 100 -10.88 -3.04 3.37
CA LEU A 100 -10.32 -1.83 4.00
C LEU A 100 -10.90 -1.57 5.39
N ASP A 101 -12.23 -1.60 5.53
CA ASP A 101 -12.91 -1.39 6.82
C ASP A 101 -12.50 -2.47 7.84
N SER A 102 -12.38 -3.72 7.39
CA SER A 102 -11.94 -4.84 8.24
C SER A 102 -10.49 -4.69 8.70
N LEU A 103 -9.59 -4.25 7.81
CA LEU A 103 -8.19 -3.98 8.15
C LEU A 103 -8.08 -2.85 9.17
N LEU A 104 -8.79 -1.74 8.96
CA LEU A 104 -8.77 -0.57 9.84
C LEU A 104 -9.37 -0.86 11.22
N SER A 105 -10.44 -1.65 11.29
CA SER A 105 -11.07 -2.00 12.58
C SER A 105 -10.19 -2.87 13.49
N THR A 106 -9.16 -3.50 12.93
CA THR A 106 -8.21 -4.38 13.65
C THR A 106 -6.83 -3.74 13.83
N ASP A 107 -6.66 -2.47 13.48
CA ASP A 107 -5.41 -1.74 13.63
C ASP A 107 -5.48 -0.80 14.83
N ASP A 108 -4.44 -0.79 15.66
CA ASP A 108 -4.38 0.04 16.87
C ASP A 108 -4.19 1.54 16.56
N HIS A 109 -3.74 1.88 15.35
CA HIS A 109 -3.37 3.26 14.96
C HIS A 109 -3.84 3.61 13.53
N PRO A 110 -5.13 3.44 13.19
CA PRO A 110 -5.64 3.60 11.83
C PRO A 110 -5.45 5.03 11.31
N ALA A 111 -5.55 6.03 12.19
CA ALA A 111 -5.36 7.44 11.84
C ALA A 111 -3.97 7.76 11.23
N ARG A 112 -2.96 6.88 11.40
CA ARG A 112 -1.62 7.06 10.80
C ARG A 112 -1.42 6.25 9.51
N ARG A 113 -2.45 5.55 9.03
CA ARG A 113 -2.38 4.67 7.86
C ARG A 113 -2.83 5.40 6.60
N GLN A 114 -2.21 5.04 5.49
CA GLN A 114 -2.71 5.37 4.16
C GLN A 114 -2.70 4.12 3.30
N VAL A 115 -3.84 3.79 2.69
CA VAL A 115 -4.07 2.49 2.03
C VAL A 115 -4.87 2.67 0.75
N GLY A 116 -4.44 2.01 -0.33
CA GLY A 116 -5.19 1.86 -1.58
C GLY A 116 -5.40 0.40 -1.92
N ILE A 117 -6.61 0.03 -2.33
CA ILE A 117 -6.96 -1.34 -2.72
C ILE A 117 -7.71 -1.30 -4.05
N VAL A 118 -7.34 -2.17 -4.99
CA VAL A 118 -8.08 -2.43 -6.23
C VAL A 118 -8.32 -3.94 -6.35
N GLY A 119 -9.57 -4.33 -6.52
CA GLY A 119 -9.96 -5.73 -6.78
C GLY A 119 -9.83 -6.08 -8.26
N ALA A 120 -9.73 -7.38 -8.56
CA ALA A 120 -9.75 -7.89 -9.93
C ALA A 120 -11.10 -7.67 -10.66
N ASP A 121 -12.14 -7.30 -9.94
CA ASP A 121 -13.44 -6.86 -10.47
C ASP A 121 -13.45 -5.38 -10.90
N GLY A 122 -12.37 -4.65 -10.65
CA GLY A 122 -12.25 -3.22 -10.96
C GLY A 122 -12.85 -2.29 -9.91
N ASN A 123 -13.42 -2.83 -8.82
CA ASN A 123 -13.78 -2.01 -7.67
C ASN A 123 -12.50 -1.55 -6.95
N SER A 124 -12.59 -0.42 -6.25
CA SER A 124 -11.45 0.17 -5.57
C SER A 124 -11.87 0.93 -4.32
N ALA A 125 -10.93 1.07 -3.39
CA ALA A 125 -11.10 1.84 -2.18
C ALA A 125 -9.77 2.51 -1.78
N THR A 126 -9.88 3.63 -1.08
CA THR A 126 -8.73 4.35 -0.53
C THR A 126 -9.05 4.85 0.87
N TYR A 127 -8.04 4.90 1.73
CA TYR A 127 -8.11 5.49 3.06
C TYR A 127 -6.88 6.36 3.31
N THR A 128 -7.11 7.54 3.89
CA THR A 128 -6.08 8.42 4.41
C THR A 128 -6.50 8.79 5.83
N GLY A 129 -5.70 8.38 6.82
CA GLY A 129 -6.00 8.70 8.22
C GLY A 129 -5.68 10.15 8.59
N ASP A 130 -6.44 10.70 9.53
CA ASP A 130 -6.37 12.12 9.94
C ASP A 130 -5.06 12.53 10.62
N SER A 131 -4.20 11.57 10.98
CA SER A 131 -2.86 11.80 11.56
C SER A 131 -1.74 11.51 10.54
N CYS A 132 -2.05 11.43 9.25
CA CYS A 132 -1.02 11.46 8.21
C CYS A 132 -0.39 12.86 8.13
N LEU A 133 0.89 12.91 7.71
CA LEU A 133 1.62 14.17 7.54
C LEU A 133 0.88 15.10 6.56
N ASP A 134 0.98 16.42 6.77
CA ASP A 134 0.27 17.44 6.00
C ASP A 134 0.36 17.23 4.47
N TRP A 135 -0.69 17.66 3.76
CA TRP A 135 -0.94 17.36 2.33
C TRP A 135 -1.09 15.86 2.02
N ALA A 136 -1.77 15.13 2.91
CA ALA A 136 -2.19 13.76 2.65
C ALA A 136 -3.61 13.70 2.07
N ASP A 137 -3.76 13.01 0.93
CA ASP A 137 -5.06 12.74 0.33
C ASP A 137 -5.00 11.43 -0.49
N GLY A 138 -6.18 10.90 -0.81
CA GLY A 138 -6.33 9.76 -1.68
C GLY A 138 -7.58 9.87 -2.54
N ARG A 139 -7.54 9.30 -3.74
CA ARG A 139 -8.69 9.21 -4.64
C ARG A 139 -8.81 7.80 -5.19
N SER A 140 -10.02 7.30 -5.29
CA SER A 140 -10.30 6.02 -5.94
C SER A 140 -11.41 6.18 -6.96
N GLY A 141 -11.38 5.31 -7.96
CA GLY A 141 -12.39 5.22 -9.01
C GLY A 141 -12.30 3.87 -9.71
N PRO A 142 -13.10 3.64 -10.76
CA PRO A 142 -13.09 2.37 -11.47
C PRO A 142 -11.68 2.00 -11.91
N ASN A 143 -11.21 0.83 -11.46
CA ASN A 143 -9.90 0.26 -11.76
C ASN A 143 -8.68 1.01 -11.18
N TYR A 144 -8.83 1.97 -10.28
CA TYR A 144 -7.65 2.62 -9.67
C TYR A 144 -7.88 3.15 -8.25
N ALA A 145 -6.78 3.22 -7.50
CA ALA A 145 -6.69 3.95 -6.24
C ALA A 145 -5.32 4.66 -6.17
N VAL A 146 -5.32 5.95 -5.86
CA VAL A 146 -4.12 6.80 -5.72
C VAL A 146 -4.06 7.39 -4.32
N GLN A 147 -2.85 7.46 -3.77
CA GLN A 147 -2.59 8.02 -2.44
C GLN A 147 -1.30 8.83 -2.46
N GLY A 148 -1.25 9.90 -1.68
CA GLY A 148 -0.02 10.63 -1.44
C GLY A 148 -0.01 11.33 -0.09
N ASN A 149 1.17 11.57 0.43
CA ASN A 149 1.41 12.45 1.58
C ASN A 149 2.64 13.34 1.33
N ILE A 150 2.61 14.55 1.91
CA ILE A 150 3.67 15.56 1.75
C ILE A 150 3.91 15.89 0.26
N LEU A 151 2.82 16.16 -0.47
CA LEU A 151 2.82 16.59 -1.87
C LEU A 151 2.98 18.11 -2.01
#